data_AF-A0A512D760-F1
#
_entry.id   AF-A0A512D760-F1
#
_cell.length_a   1.000
_cell.length_b   1.000
_cell.length_c   1.000
_cell.angle_alpha   90.00
_cell.angle_beta   90.00
_cell.angle_gamma   90.00
#
_symmetry.space_group_name_H-M   'P 1'
#
loop_
_entity.id
_entity.type
_entity.pdbx_description
1 polymer ?
#
loop_
_entity_poly.entity_id
_entity_poly.type
_entity_poly.pdbx_seq_one_letter_code
_entity_poly.pdbx_strand_id
1 'polypeptide(L)'
;MHAATEAIGMMASLTSFLLWLPQGARVWKHRHDPARLAGIAVSTQVIALAGNLLWGVYALLIDSFWLGAPAVVNGPIAIGTILVLRRGAPAAATPAATPALPDAPAAPTQPEADRPARTLQAPGTAVALDDVEPVGRGTRELVLV
;
A
#
# COMPACT_ATOMS: atom_id res chain seq x y z
N MET A 1 6.52 34.67 -1.22
CA MET A 1 6.00 33.40 -0.66
C MET A 1 5.22 32.61 -1.74
N HIS A 2 4.31 33.24 -2.51
CA HIS A 2 3.52 32.56 -3.56
C HIS A 2 4.32 31.78 -4.62
N ALA A 3 5.41 32.34 -5.14
CA ALA A 3 6.21 31.67 -6.18
C ALA A 3 6.83 30.34 -5.73
N ALA A 4 7.23 30.23 -4.46
CA ALA A 4 7.80 28.99 -3.93
C ALA A 4 6.73 27.90 -3.81
N THR A 5 5.53 28.25 -3.33
CA THR A 5 4.40 27.32 -3.23
C THR A 5 3.93 26.84 -4.59
N GLU A 6 3.87 27.73 -5.59
CA GLU A 6 3.52 27.38 -6.97
C GLU A 6 4.56 26.45 -7.60
N ALA A 7 5.86 26.75 -7.42
CA ALA A 7 6.94 25.91 -7.94
C ALA A 7 6.93 24.51 -7.31
N ILE A 8 6.74 24.42 -5.99
CA ILE A 8 6.64 23.13 -5.28
C ILE A 8 5.40 22.37 -5.75
N GLY A 9 4.25 23.04 -5.87
CA GLY A 9 3.02 22.43 -6.38
C GLY A 9 3.16 21.89 -7.80
N MET A 10 3.80 22.65 -8.68
CA MET A 10 4.12 22.22 -10.04
C MET A 10 5.03 20.99 -10.06
N MET A 11 6.11 21.01 -9.27
CA MET A 11 7.05 19.88 -9.21
C MET A 11 6.39 18.62 -8.64
N ALA A 12 5.61 18.75 -7.57
CA ALA A 12 4.84 17.64 -7.01
C ALA A 12 3.85 17.06 -8.03
N SER A 13 3.20 17.93 -8.80
CA SER A 13 2.27 17.51 -9.86
C SER A 13 2.97 16.75 -10.97
N LEU A 14 4.12 17.27 -11.43
CA LEU A 14 4.93 16.64 -12.46
C LEU A 14 5.44 15.28 -12.00
N THR A 15 5.94 15.17 -10.77
CA THR A 15 6.37 13.89 -10.20
C THR A 15 5.21 12.90 -10.12
N SER A 16 4.05 13.33 -9.64
CA SER A 16 2.84 12.49 -9.57
C SER A 16 2.45 11.95 -10.95
N PHE A 17 2.46 12.82 -11.97
CA PHE A 17 2.20 12.42 -13.36
C PHE A 17 3.20 11.38 -13.87
N LEU A 18 4.51 11.64 -13.69
CA LEU A 18 5.56 10.75 -14.17
C LEU A 18 5.51 9.36 -13.53
N LEU A 19 5.10 9.28 -12.25
CA LEU A 19 4.95 8.02 -11.54
C LEU A 19 3.78 7.18 -12.07
N TRP A 20 2.72 7.82 -12.56
CA TRP A 20 1.51 7.14 -13.06
C TRP A 20 1.62 6.67 -14.51
N LEU A 21 2.45 7.32 -15.33
CA LEU A 21 2.70 6.94 -16.73
C LEU A 21 3.07 5.46 -16.94
N PRO A 22 4.07 4.88 -16.23
CA PRO A 22 4.46 3.49 -16.47
C PRO A 22 3.34 2.49 -16.14
N GLN A 23 2.51 2.79 -15.14
CA GLN A 23 1.37 1.96 -14.79
C GLN A 23 0.29 2.01 -15.87
N GLY A 24 -0.09 3.21 -16.32
CA GLY A 24 -1.05 3.39 -17.42
C GLY A 24 -0.57 2.73 -18.72
N ALA A 25 0.71 2.91 -19.06
CA ALA A 25 1.33 2.31 -20.23
C ALA A 25 1.34 0.77 -20.14
N ARG A 26 1.66 0.20 -18.97
CA ARG A 26 1.65 -1.26 -18.75
C ARG A 26 0.25 -1.84 -18.94
N VAL A 27 -0.78 -1.19 -18.41
CA VAL A 27 -2.18 -1.62 -18.56
C VAL A 27 -2.61 -1.54 -20.01
N TRP A 28 -2.34 -0.42 -20.69
CA TRP A 28 -2.71 -0.24 -22.09
C TRP A 28 -2.03 -1.22 -23.03
N LYS A 29 -0.75 -1.52 -22.79
CA LYS A 29 0.04 -2.48 -23.57
C LYS A 29 -0.52 -3.90 -23.45
N HIS A 30 -0.97 -4.31 -22.27
CA HIS A 30 -1.46 -5.67 -22.00
C HIS A 30 -2.98 -5.77 -21.94
N ARG A 31 -3.72 -4.79 -22.47
CA ARG A 31 -5.19 -4.73 -22.42
C ARG A 31 -5.92 -5.93 -23.04
N HIS A 32 -5.24 -6.70 -23.89
CA HIS A 32 -5.77 -7.92 -24.52
C HIS A 32 -5.21 -9.22 -23.91
N ASP A 33 -4.38 -9.12 -22.86
CA ASP A 33 -3.77 -10.26 -22.16
C ASP A 33 -4.19 -10.21 -20.68
N PRO A 34 -5.36 -10.77 -20.32
CA PRO A 34 -5.88 -10.70 -18.96
C PRO A 34 -5.00 -11.45 -17.95
N ALA A 35 -4.26 -12.47 -18.37
CA ALA A 35 -3.34 -13.21 -17.50
C ALA A 35 -2.22 -12.29 -16.98
N ARG A 36 -1.71 -11.37 -17.81
CA ARG A 36 -0.71 -10.37 -17.39
C ARG A 36 -1.26 -9.25 -16.52
N LEU A 37 -2.58 -9.10 -16.44
CA LEU A 37 -3.26 -8.10 -15.62
C LEU A 37 -3.84 -8.69 -14.31
N ALA A 38 -3.78 -10.01 -14.11
CA ALA A 38 -4.38 -10.71 -12.96
C ALA A 38 -3.88 -10.22 -11.58
N GLY A 39 -2.69 -9.61 -11.51
CA GLY A 39 -2.14 -9.03 -10.28
C GLY A 39 -2.66 -7.63 -9.92
N ILE A 40 -3.52 -7.02 -10.75
CA ILE A 40 -4.01 -5.66 -10.51
C ILE A 40 -5.44 -5.73 -9.95
N ALA A 41 -5.59 -5.42 -8.67
CA ALA A 41 -6.89 -5.41 -8.01
C ALA A 41 -7.73 -4.19 -8.44
N VAL A 42 -8.98 -4.45 -8.87
CA VAL A 42 -9.95 -3.41 -9.23
C VAL A 42 -10.28 -2.51 -8.03
N SER A 43 -10.36 -3.08 -6.82
CA SER A 43 -10.62 -2.34 -5.58
C SER A 43 -9.58 -1.24 -5.34
N THR A 44 -8.29 -1.54 -5.55
CA THR A 44 -7.21 -0.56 -5.43
C THR A 44 -7.38 0.60 -6.42
N GLN A 45 -7.81 0.30 -7.65
CA GLN A 45 -8.05 1.33 -8.66
C GLN A 45 -9.26 2.20 -8.31
N VAL A 46 -10.32 1.62 -7.73
CA VAL A 46 -11.49 2.36 -7.25
C VAL A 46 -11.12 3.29 -6.09
N ILE A 47 -10.32 2.82 -5.13
CA ILE A 47 -9.82 3.64 -4.02
C ILE A 47 -8.95 4.79 -4.57
N ALA A 48 -8.06 4.51 -5.52
CA ALA A 48 -7.23 5.53 -6.14
C ALA A 48 -8.07 6.58 -6.91
N LEU A 49 -9.13 6.16 -7.59
CA LEU A 49 -10.06 7.07 -8.25
C LEU A 49 -10.79 7.96 -7.24
N ALA A 50 -11.31 7.38 -6.15
CA ALA A 50 -11.95 8.15 -5.08
C ALA A 50 -10.98 9.16 -4.44
N GLY A 51 -9.73 8.76 -4.23
CA GLY A 51 -8.67 9.66 -3.77
C GLY A 51 -8.42 10.82 -4.72
N ASN A 52 -8.30 10.56 -6.03
CA ASN A 52 -8.15 11.62 -7.04
C ASN A 52 -9.33 12.57 -7.06
N LEU A 53 -10.57 12.07 -6.94
CA LEU A 53 -11.76 12.91 -6.87
C LEU A 53 -11.74 13.80 -5.63
N LEU A 54 -11.39 13.24 -4.46
CA LEU A 54 -11.31 14.02 -3.23
C LEU A 54 -10.25 15.12 -3.32
N TRP A 55 -9.07 14.81 -3.87
CA TRP A 55 -8.01 15.79 -4.12
C TRP A 55 -8.43 16.87 -5.13
N GLY A 56 -9.12 16.49 -6.21
CA GLY A 56 -9.64 17.44 -7.19
C GLY A 56 -10.67 18.40 -6.57
N VAL A 57 -11.60 17.87 -5.78
CA VAL A 57 -12.58 18.69 -5.04
C VAL A 57 -11.87 19.61 -4.05
N TYR A 58 -10.90 19.09 -3.29
CA TYR A 58 -10.12 19.90 -2.36
C TYR A 58 -9.38 21.05 -3.05
N ALA A 59 -8.75 20.78 -4.19
CA ALA A 59 -8.05 21.79 -4.99
C ALA A 59 -8.99 22.92 -5.47
N LEU A 60 -10.21 22.58 -5.89
CA LEU A 60 -11.22 23.57 -6.28
C LEU A 60 -11.66 24.43 -5.08
N LEU A 61 -11.82 23.83 -3.90
CA LEU A 61 -12.23 24.55 -2.69
C LEU A 61 -11.19 25.56 -2.21
N ILE A 62 -9.90 25.33 -2.49
CA ILE A 62 -8.81 26.23 -2.11
C ILE A 62 -8.24 27.06 -3.28
N ASP A 63 -8.90 27.02 -4.44
CA ASP A 63 -8.47 27.69 -5.68
C ASP A 63 -7.02 27.39 -6.09
N SER A 64 -6.58 26.13 -5.96
CA SER A 64 -5.21 25.70 -6.25
C SER A 64 -5.14 24.81 -7.48
N PHE A 65 -4.79 25.41 -8.63
CA PHE A 65 -4.66 24.69 -9.89
C PHE A 65 -3.68 23.51 -9.80
N TRP A 66 -2.49 23.74 -9.27
CA TRP A 66 -1.44 22.72 -9.19
C TRP A 66 -1.85 21.54 -8.32
N LEU A 67 -2.61 21.77 -7.26
CA LEU A 67 -3.06 20.69 -6.40
C LEU A 67 -4.08 19.78 -7.10
N GLY A 68 -4.87 20.33 -8.03
CA GLY A 68 -5.87 19.61 -8.82
C GLY A 68 -5.32 18.95 -10.08
N ALA A 69 -4.18 19.42 -10.60
CA ALA A 69 -3.61 18.94 -11.86
C ALA A 69 -3.39 17.41 -11.90
N PRO A 70 -2.87 16.75 -10.85
CA PRO A 70 -2.74 15.30 -10.83
C PRO A 70 -4.08 14.57 -10.94
N ALA A 71 -5.15 15.10 -10.33
CA ALA A 71 -6.47 14.46 -10.37
C ALA A 71 -7.04 14.43 -11.79
N VAL A 72 -6.81 15.49 -12.58
CA VAL A 72 -7.25 15.58 -13.98
C VAL A 72 -6.56 14.56 -14.87
N VAL A 73 -5.32 14.16 -14.54
CA VAL A 73 -4.57 13.18 -15.34
C VAL A 73 -4.73 11.76 -14.82
N ASN A 74 -4.59 11.56 -13.51
CA ASN A 74 -4.64 10.25 -12.88
C ASN A 74 -6.06 9.69 -12.85
N GLY A 75 -7.08 10.56 -12.76
CA GLY A 75 -8.49 10.17 -12.82
C GLY A 75 -8.83 9.38 -14.10
N PRO A 76 -8.60 9.94 -15.29
CA PRO A 76 -8.78 9.22 -16.56
C PRO A 76 -7.97 7.93 -16.67
N ILE A 77 -6.72 7.90 -16.19
CA ILE A 77 -5.89 6.68 -16.19
C ILE A 77 -6.49 5.59 -15.30
N ALA A 78 -6.95 5.95 -14.09
CA ALA A 78 -7.61 5.03 -13.17
C ALA A 78 -8.92 4.50 -13.78
N ILE A 79 -9.75 5.37 -14.38
CA ILE A 79 -10.97 4.97 -15.08
C ILE A 79 -10.65 3.99 -16.21
N GLY A 80 -9.69 4.33 -17.09
CA GLY A 80 -9.27 3.45 -18.18
C GLY A 80 -8.80 2.09 -17.69
N THR A 81 -8.04 2.06 -16.60
CA THR A 81 -7.58 0.82 -15.96
C THR A 81 -8.75 -0.02 -15.44
N ILE A 82 -9.71 0.59 -14.73
CA ILE A 82 -10.90 -0.10 -14.25
C ILE A 82 -11.70 -0.71 -15.41
N LEU A 83 -11.89 0.05 -16.50
CA LEU A 83 -12.62 -0.43 -17.67
C LEU A 83 -11.92 -1.61 -18.35
N VAL A 84 -10.60 -1.55 -18.51
CA VAL A 84 -9.81 -2.66 -19.09
C VAL A 84 -9.91 -3.91 -18.21
N LEU A 85 -9.73 -3.76 -16.90
CA LEU A 85 -9.79 -4.90 -15.96
C LEU A 85 -11.18 -5.52 -15.90
N ARG A 86 -12.26 -4.72 -15.89
CA ARG A 86 -13.64 -5.22 -15.88
C ARG A 86 -14.02 -5.97 -17.16
N ARG A 87 -13.49 -5.56 -18.31
CA ARG A 87 -13.74 -6.23 -19.60
C ARG A 87 -13.00 -7.56 -19.73
N GLY A 88 -11.83 -7.67 -19.09
CA GLY A 88 -11.00 -8.88 -19.10
C GLY A 88 -11.32 -9.85 -17.96
N ALA A 89 -12.15 -9.49 -16.98
CA ALA A 89 -12.55 -10.36 -15.90
C ALA A 89 -13.58 -11.38 -16.40
N PRO A 90 -13.23 -12.69 -16.55
CA PRO A 90 -14.25 -13.71 -16.71
C PRO A 90 -15.20 -13.66 -15.52
N ALA A 91 -16.51 -13.74 -15.79
CA ALA A 91 -17.58 -13.75 -14.79
C ALA A 91 -17.13 -14.59 -13.59
N ALA A 92 -17.03 -13.94 -12.43
CA ALA A 92 -16.39 -14.45 -11.23
C ALA A 92 -16.51 -15.97 -11.13
N ALA A 93 -15.37 -16.65 -11.22
CA ALA A 93 -15.29 -18.03 -10.78
C ALA A 93 -15.87 -18.06 -9.37
N THR A 94 -17.00 -18.76 -9.25
CA THR A 94 -17.57 -19.26 -8.00
C THR A 94 -16.42 -19.51 -7.02
N PRO A 95 -16.45 -18.98 -5.78
CA PRO A 95 -15.38 -19.21 -4.82
C PRO A 95 -15.10 -20.71 -4.80
N ALA A 96 -13.96 -21.08 -5.39
CA ALA A 96 -13.57 -22.46 -5.53
C ALA A 96 -13.54 -23.01 -4.12
N ALA A 97 -14.32 -24.06 -3.92
CA ALA A 97 -14.40 -24.80 -2.67
C ALA A 97 -13.02 -24.85 -2.03
N THR A 98 -12.96 -24.45 -0.76
CA THR A 98 -11.84 -24.72 0.14
C THR A 98 -11.21 -26.05 -0.27
N PRO A 99 -9.92 -26.08 -0.67
CA PRO A 99 -9.26 -27.35 -0.92
C PRO A 99 -9.42 -28.16 0.36
N ALA A 100 -10.21 -29.24 0.28
CA ALA A 100 -10.24 -30.21 1.36
C ALA A 100 -8.79 -30.62 1.55
N LEU A 101 -8.26 -30.32 2.74
CA LEU A 101 -6.94 -30.77 3.15
C LEU A 101 -6.90 -32.28 2.82
N PRO A 102 -5.93 -32.76 2.03
CA PRO A 102 -5.76 -34.20 1.90
C PRO A 102 -5.65 -34.76 3.31
N ASP A 103 -6.48 -35.75 3.64
CA ASP A 103 -6.39 -36.45 4.92
C ASP A 103 -4.92 -36.74 5.18
N ALA A 104 -4.38 -36.13 6.23
CA ALA A 104 -2.99 -36.31 6.59
C ALA A 104 -2.74 -37.82 6.66
N PRO A 105 -1.72 -38.35 5.96
CA PRO A 105 -1.42 -39.77 6.07
C PRO A 105 -1.20 -40.06 7.55
N ALA A 106 -1.98 -41.01 8.07
CA ALA A 106 -1.94 -41.43 9.47
C ALA A 106 -0.48 -41.54 9.90
N ALA A 107 -0.10 -40.72 10.88
CA ALA A 107 1.26 -40.67 11.39
C ALA A 107 1.72 -42.11 11.71
N PRO A 108 2.89 -42.55 11.23
CA PRO A 108 3.45 -43.82 11.69
C PRO A 108 3.59 -43.73 13.21
N THR A 109 2.99 -44.68 13.93
CA THR A 109 3.25 -44.90 15.35
C THR A 109 4.73 -45.19 15.51
N GLN A 110 5.52 -44.16 15.80
CA GLN A 110 6.92 -44.33 16.17
C GLN A 110 6.97 -45.07 17.52
N PRO A 111 7.73 -46.17 17.63
CA PRO A 111 7.94 -46.83 18.91
C PRO A 111 8.61 -45.86 19.89
N GLU A 112 8.01 -45.71 21.06
CA GLU A 112 8.52 -44.97 22.21
C GLU A 112 9.76 -45.68 22.76
N ALA A 113 10.90 -45.49 22.11
CA ALA A 113 12.21 -45.85 22.65
C ALA A 113 13.19 -44.74 22.30
N ASP A 114 13.79 -44.18 23.34
CA ASP A 114 14.86 -43.18 23.32
C ASP A 114 14.43 -41.70 23.32
N ARG A 115 13.78 -41.30 24.41
CA ARG A 115 13.62 -39.90 24.82
C ARG A 115 14.71 -39.55 25.84
N PRO A 116 15.84 -38.93 25.48
CA PRO A 116 16.79 -38.42 26.47
C PRO A 116 16.16 -37.27 27.26
N ALA A 117 16.46 -37.25 28.56
CA ALA A 117 15.91 -36.37 29.57
C ALA A 117 15.93 -34.89 29.12
N ARG A 118 14.73 -34.32 28.95
CA ARG A 118 14.54 -32.89 28.77
C ARG A 118 14.76 -32.21 30.13
N THR A 119 15.93 -31.62 30.31
CA THR A 119 16.24 -30.76 31.46
C THR A 119 15.19 -29.66 31.54
N LEU A 120 14.45 -29.62 32.64
CA LEU A 120 13.52 -28.54 33.00
C LEU A 120 14.29 -27.22 33.08
N GLN A 121 14.02 -26.29 32.17
CA GLN A 121 14.41 -24.89 32.31
C GLN A 121 13.23 -24.12 32.88
N ALA A 122 13.43 -23.55 34.08
CA ALA A 122 12.42 -22.83 34.86
C ALA A 122 11.96 -21.51 34.20
N PRO A 123 10.73 -21.05 34.46
CA PRO A 123 10.20 -19.79 33.94
C PRO A 123 10.73 -18.60 34.77
N GLY A 124 11.61 -17.81 34.17
CA GLY A 124 12.16 -16.59 34.75
C GLY A 124 11.55 -15.32 34.14
N THR A 125 10.70 -14.69 34.93
CA THR A 125 10.58 -13.22 35.14
C THR A 125 10.22 -12.28 33.98
N ALA A 126 9.01 -11.73 34.14
CA ALA A 126 8.55 -10.39 33.76
C ALA A 126 9.65 -9.38 33.42
N VAL A 127 9.58 -8.83 32.21
CA VAL A 127 10.30 -7.62 31.81
C VAL A 127 9.40 -6.43 32.14
N ALA A 128 9.83 -5.68 33.14
CA ALA A 128 9.25 -4.41 33.54
C ALA A 128 9.46 -3.35 32.45
N LEU A 129 8.39 -2.62 32.14
CA LEU A 129 8.43 -1.33 31.48
C LEU A 129 8.96 -0.30 32.47
N ASP A 130 10.21 0.11 32.31
CA ASP A 130 10.70 1.36 32.88
C ASP A 130 11.84 1.87 32.00
N ASP A 131 11.57 2.94 31.25
CA ASP A 131 12.53 3.99 30.88
C ASP A 131 11.74 5.10 30.15
N VAL A 132 11.00 5.85 30.96
CA VAL A 132 10.48 7.17 30.60
C VAL A 132 11.64 8.16 30.69
N GLU A 133 12.15 8.62 29.55
CA GLU A 133 13.13 9.71 29.52
C GLU A 133 12.47 11.04 29.96
N PRO A 134 13.00 11.75 30.96
CA PRO A 134 12.47 13.05 31.35
C PRO A 134 12.99 14.16 30.41
N VAL A 135 12.06 14.79 29.68
CA VAL A 135 12.27 16.09 29.01
C VAL A 135 12.51 17.17 30.06
N GLY A 136 13.79 17.41 30.35
CA GLY A 136 14.28 18.48 31.22
C GLY A 136 14.75 19.69 30.42
N ARG A 137 14.12 20.83 30.70
CA ARG A 137 14.50 22.20 30.26
C ARG A 137 15.98 22.52 30.52
N GLY A 138 16.62 23.20 29.57
CA GLY A 138 17.92 23.83 29.75
C GLY A 138 18.13 25.00 28.79
N THR A 139 17.88 26.20 29.29
CA THR A 139 18.11 27.54 28.74
C THR A 139 19.61 27.89 28.66
N ARG A 140 19.98 28.87 27.81
CA ARG A 140 21.27 29.65 27.74
C ARG A 140 22.38 29.01 26.89
N GLU A 141 23.23 29.70 26.12
CA GLU A 141 23.54 31.10 25.78
C GLU A 141 24.52 31.01 24.58
N LEU A 142 24.33 31.76 23.47
CA LEU A 142 25.17 32.91 23.10
C LEU A 142 26.63 32.84 23.60
N VAL A 143 27.56 32.36 22.77
CA VAL A 143 28.95 32.86 22.75
C VAL A 143 29.44 32.94 21.31
N LEU A 144 29.91 34.15 21.01
CA LEU A 144 30.47 34.69 19.79
C LEU A 144 31.98 34.73 20.01
N VAL A 145 32.78 34.07 19.16
CA VAL A 145 34.19 34.37 18.91
C VAL A 145 34.51 34.02 17.47
#